data_AF-A0A4R2K4K4-F1
#
_entry.id   AF-A0A4R2K4K4-F1
#
_cell.length_a   1.000
_cell.length_b   1.000
_cell.length_c   1.000
_cell.angle_alpha   90.00
_cell.angle_beta   90.00
_cell.angle_gamma   90.00
#
_symmetry.space_group_name_H-M   'P 1'
#
loop_
_entity.id
_entity.type
_entity.pdbx_description
1 polymer ?
#
loop_
_entity_poly.entity_id
_entity_poly.type
_entity_poly.pdbx_seq_one_letter_code
_entity_poly.pdbx_strand_id
1 'polypeptide(L)'
;MTALRSLSSHIPTPQSGLPPPPPDELLDAAAEFLHRYHSARPRAGHVRARLAAVRTQVLSTGTYQHTRGELAYGARIALRACGVYLGGIPWRDLLVRDMRATHEAAQVATGCVQHLRLSAGKGRVRPAVTVFAPDSPRLINEQVIRYAGYAQHGQIIGDRRHVAFTETVRRLGWRPPTARSAYDLLPLVIRDSEHGVRLFGVPRDVVREVPLEHPAFPWFVRLGLRWHAVGARSQQLSIGGVRYPAVFNGIYTSSAIGAEALGDDRGYGFGRVIAEHLGLDTADEGSLWRERAALELDRAVLHSFGAAGVSIAPRDAQPIPQHTDRYSPTFLG
;
A
#
# COMPACT_ATOMS: atom_id res chain seq x y z
N MET A 1 8.32 -28.21 16.53
CA MET A 1 7.24 -27.33 16.03
C MET A 1 6.90 -26.15 16.97
N THR A 2 7.57 -26.01 18.11
CA THR A 2 7.27 -24.99 19.15
C THR A 2 8.00 -23.65 18.93
N ALA A 3 9.15 -23.63 18.25
CA ALA A 3 9.98 -22.43 18.07
C ALA A 3 9.40 -21.40 17.07
N LEU A 4 8.71 -21.84 16.01
CA LEU A 4 8.11 -20.93 15.00
C LEU A 4 6.86 -20.20 15.53
N ARG A 5 6.11 -20.80 16.47
CA ARG A 5 4.97 -20.15 17.12
C ARG A 5 5.43 -19.04 18.07
N SER A 6 6.55 -19.22 18.77
CA SER A 6 7.12 -18.20 19.67
C SER A 6 7.74 -17.01 18.93
N LEU A 7 8.26 -17.17 17.71
CA LEU A 7 8.80 -16.06 16.91
C LEU A 7 7.70 -15.18 16.26
N SER A 8 6.45 -15.67 16.21
CA SER A 8 5.30 -14.95 15.64
C SER A 8 4.79 -13.82 16.53
N SER A 9 5.17 -13.77 17.81
CA SER A 9 4.78 -12.72 18.78
C SER A 9 5.57 -11.42 18.63
N HIS A 10 6.69 -11.43 17.89
CA HIS A 10 7.53 -10.25 17.64
C HIS A 10 7.22 -9.52 16.33
N ILE A 11 6.21 -9.97 15.58
CA ILE A 11 5.64 -9.19 14.49
C ILE A 11 4.62 -8.24 15.13
N PRO A 12 4.81 -6.90 15.07
CA PRO A 12 3.76 -5.96 15.44
C PRO A 12 2.51 -6.33 14.64
N THR A 13 1.43 -6.66 15.33
CA THR A 13 0.17 -6.93 14.66
C THR A 13 -0.34 -5.55 14.22
N PRO A 14 -0.48 -5.23 12.91
CA PRO A 14 -1.24 -4.05 12.53
C PRO A 14 -2.63 -4.20 13.18
N GLN A 15 -3.16 -3.13 13.77
CA GLN A 15 -4.42 -3.17 14.54
C GLN A 15 -5.55 -3.79 13.71
N SER A 16 -5.78 -5.09 13.83
CA SER A 16 -6.87 -5.78 13.12
C SER A 16 -7.37 -6.98 13.93
N GLY A 17 -7.84 -6.67 15.13
CA GLY A 17 -8.68 -7.55 15.94
C GLY A 17 -9.98 -6.86 16.37
N LEU A 18 -10.35 -5.73 15.74
CA LEU A 18 -11.61 -5.10 16.07
C LEU A 18 -12.73 -6.12 15.82
N PRO A 19 -13.53 -6.46 16.83
CA PRO A 19 -14.64 -7.37 16.65
C PRO A 19 -15.55 -6.87 15.54
N PRO A 20 -16.29 -7.78 14.88
CA PRO A 20 -17.35 -7.36 13.97
C PRO A 20 -18.28 -6.38 14.71
N PRO A 21 -18.77 -5.33 14.03
CA PRO A 21 -19.73 -4.42 14.65
C PRO A 21 -20.95 -5.20 15.16
N PRO A 22 -21.62 -4.74 16.23
CA PRO A 22 -22.89 -5.29 16.67
C PRO A 22 -23.89 -5.38 15.52
N PRO A 23 -24.84 -6.33 15.53
CA PRO A 23 -25.78 -6.52 14.43
C PRO A 23 -26.53 -5.25 14.02
N ASP A 24 -26.95 -4.42 14.97
CA ASP A 24 -27.67 -3.18 14.68
C ASP A 24 -26.77 -2.15 13.96
N GLU A 25 -25.53 -1.98 14.43
CA GLU A 25 -24.56 -1.10 13.78
C GLU A 25 -24.19 -1.61 12.37
N LEU A 26 -24.07 -2.93 12.20
CA LEU A 26 -23.83 -3.55 10.90
C LEU A 26 -24.99 -3.29 9.93
N LEU A 27 -26.24 -3.40 10.41
CA LEU A 27 -27.43 -3.15 9.60
C LEU A 27 -27.56 -1.68 9.22
N ASP A 28 -27.25 -0.75 10.13
CA ASP A 28 -27.22 0.68 9.83
C ASP A 28 -26.16 1.02 8.78
N ALA A 29 -24.94 0.51 8.95
CA ALA A 29 -23.85 0.69 8.00
C ALA A 29 -24.17 0.08 6.62
N ALA A 30 -24.77 -1.11 6.61
CA ALA A 30 -25.23 -1.75 5.37
C ALA A 30 -26.33 -0.93 4.70
N ALA A 31 -27.29 -0.40 5.47
CA ALA A 31 -28.39 0.39 4.94
C ALA A 31 -27.87 1.69 4.29
N GLU A 32 -27.01 2.44 4.97
CA GLU A 32 -26.40 3.66 4.43
C GLU A 32 -25.67 3.37 3.10
N PHE A 33 -24.83 2.34 3.09
CA PHE A 33 -24.07 1.94 1.91
C PHE A 33 -24.96 1.51 0.73
N LEU A 34 -25.98 0.68 0.99
CA LEU A 34 -26.86 0.15 -0.06
C LEU A 34 -27.74 1.25 -0.67
N HIS A 35 -28.23 2.21 0.13
CA HIS A 35 -28.94 3.36 -0.42
C HIS A 35 -28.03 4.16 -1.38
N ARG A 36 -26.77 4.39 -1.01
CA ARG A 36 -25.81 5.04 -1.92
C ARG A 36 -25.58 4.25 -3.20
N TYR A 37 -25.36 2.93 -3.08
CA TYR A 37 -25.14 2.06 -4.24
C TYR A 37 -26.33 2.08 -5.21
N HIS A 38 -27.55 1.88 -4.71
CA HIS A 38 -28.76 1.85 -5.54
C HIS A 38 -29.09 3.23 -6.14
N SER A 39 -28.84 4.33 -5.43
CA SER A 39 -28.96 5.68 -5.99
C SER A 39 -27.97 5.92 -7.14
N ALA A 40 -26.73 5.45 -7.00
CA ALA A 40 -25.72 5.54 -8.06
C ALA A 40 -25.94 4.54 -9.21
N ARG A 41 -26.72 3.48 -8.98
CA ARG A 41 -27.00 2.38 -9.93
C ARG A 41 -28.50 2.04 -9.95
N PRO A 42 -29.36 2.88 -10.54
CA PRO A 42 -30.82 2.64 -10.54
C PRO A 42 -31.24 1.30 -11.16
N ARG A 43 -30.42 0.75 -12.07
CA ARG A 43 -30.64 -0.58 -12.70
C ARG A 43 -30.32 -1.77 -11.78
N ALA A 44 -29.85 -1.55 -10.56
CA ALA A 44 -29.56 -2.62 -9.58
C ALA A 44 -30.82 -3.19 -8.91
N GLY A 45 -32.01 -2.69 -9.26
CA GLY A 45 -33.28 -3.09 -8.67
C GLY A 45 -33.64 -2.28 -7.42
N HIS A 46 -34.69 -2.69 -6.73
CA HIS A 46 -35.21 -1.97 -5.55
C HIS A 46 -34.37 -2.25 -4.30
N VAL A 47 -33.86 -1.18 -3.67
CA VAL A 47 -33.05 -1.26 -2.45
C VAL A 47 -33.76 -1.99 -1.30
N ARG A 48 -35.09 -1.86 -1.18
CA ARG A 48 -35.89 -2.51 -0.11
C ARG A 48 -35.73 -4.04 -0.11
N ALA A 49 -35.75 -4.67 -1.28
CA ALA A 49 -35.60 -6.12 -1.39
C ALA A 49 -34.17 -6.55 -0.97
N ARG A 50 -33.16 -5.76 -1.35
CA ARG A 50 -31.77 -6.02 -0.97
C ARG A 50 -31.54 -5.84 0.54
N LEU A 51 -32.14 -4.81 1.15
CA LEU A 51 -32.08 -4.57 2.59
C LEU A 51 -32.72 -5.73 3.39
N ALA A 52 -33.88 -6.22 2.96
CA ALA A 52 -34.52 -7.37 3.59
C ALA A 52 -33.62 -8.62 3.53
N ALA A 53 -33.03 -8.91 2.37
CA ALA A 53 -32.10 -10.04 2.20
C ALA A 53 -30.85 -9.90 3.09
N VAL A 54 -30.26 -8.70 3.18
CA VAL A 54 -29.12 -8.44 4.07
C VAL A 54 -29.51 -8.61 5.53
N ARG A 55 -30.69 -8.12 5.95
CA ARG A 55 -31.18 -8.31 7.31
C ARG A 55 -31.31 -9.79 7.67
N THR A 56 -31.91 -10.60 6.79
CA THR A 56 -31.99 -12.05 6.97
C THR A 56 -30.61 -12.70 7.09
N GLN A 57 -29.65 -12.28 6.25
CA GLN A 57 -28.29 -12.84 6.26
C GLN A 57 -27.55 -12.48 7.56
N VAL A 58 -27.64 -11.24 8.02
CA VAL A 58 -27.01 -10.79 9.27
C VAL A 58 -27.60 -11.53 10.47
N LEU A 59 -28.92 -11.67 10.55
CA LEU A 59 -29.57 -12.38 11.66
C LEU A 59 -29.23 -13.87 11.69
N SER A 60 -28.96 -14.50 10.54
CA SER A 60 -28.68 -15.94 10.45
C SER A 60 -27.20 -16.29 10.54
N THR A 61 -26.29 -15.41 10.08
CA THR A 61 -24.86 -15.71 9.95
C THR A 61 -23.94 -14.75 10.70
N GLY A 62 -24.50 -13.69 11.30
CA GLY A 62 -23.75 -12.61 11.94
C GLY A 62 -23.13 -11.60 10.96
N THR A 63 -23.24 -11.80 9.65
CA THR A 63 -22.73 -10.87 8.64
C THR A 63 -23.53 -10.95 7.32
N TYR A 64 -23.10 -10.23 6.29
CA TYR A 64 -23.64 -10.35 4.94
C TYR A 64 -22.56 -10.30 3.87
N GLN A 65 -22.91 -10.74 2.65
CA GLN A 65 -21.99 -10.71 1.52
C GLN A 65 -22.42 -9.68 0.48
N HIS A 66 -21.47 -8.84 0.08
CA HIS A 66 -21.64 -7.92 -1.04
C HIS A 66 -21.74 -8.65 -2.38
N THR A 67 -22.56 -8.16 -3.28
CA THR A 67 -22.48 -8.55 -4.70
C THR A 67 -21.18 -8.03 -5.32
N ARG A 68 -20.79 -8.55 -6.48
CA ARG A 68 -19.61 -8.03 -7.22
C ARG A 68 -19.73 -6.54 -7.53
N GLY A 69 -20.93 -6.08 -7.86
CA GLY A 69 -21.20 -4.67 -8.16
C GLY A 69 -21.09 -3.77 -6.94
N GLU A 70 -21.63 -4.21 -5.80
CA GLU A 70 -21.50 -3.52 -4.51
C GLU A 70 -20.04 -3.44 -4.07
N LEU A 71 -19.30 -4.55 -4.09
CA LEU A 71 -17.88 -4.59 -3.72
C LEU A 71 -17.05 -3.64 -4.58
N ALA A 72 -17.25 -3.69 -5.91
CA ALA A 72 -16.55 -2.82 -6.84
C ALA A 72 -16.92 -1.35 -6.68
N TYR A 73 -18.14 -1.03 -6.25
CA TYR A 73 -18.54 0.34 -5.93
C TYR A 73 -17.85 0.84 -4.66
N GLY A 74 -17.93 0.07 -3.57
CA GLY A 74 -17.32 0.43 -2.29
C GLY A 74 -15.80 0.58 -2.37
N ALA A 75 -15.11 -0.37 -3.00
CA ALA A 75 -13.65 -0.33 -3.17
C ALA A 75 -13.18 0.92 -3.94
N ARG A 76 -13.94 1.37 -4.95
CA ARG A 76 -13.59 2.57 -5.72
C ARG A 76 -13.82 3.85 -4.94
N ILE A 77 -14.89 3.92 -4.13
CA ILE A 77 -15.12 5.05 -3.24
C ILE A 77 -13.95 5.16 -2.25
N ALA A 78 -13.61 4.05 -1.59
CA ALA A 78 -12.50 4.00 -0.65
C ALA A 78 -11.18 4.44 -1.30
N LEU A 79 -10.86 3.94 -2.50
CA LEU A 79 -9.65 4.34 -3.20
C LEU A 79 -9.64 5.83 -3.54
N ARG A 80 -10.77 6.38 -3.98
CA ARG A 80 -10.89 7.80 -4.28
C ARG A 80 -10.66 8.67 -3.02
N ALA A 81 -11.04 8.18 -1.84
CA ALA A 81 -10.98 8.91 -0.56
C ALA A 81 -9.63 8.79 0.17
N CYS A 82 -8.85 7.73 -0.07
CA CYS A 82 -7.69 7.38 0.76
C CYS A 82 -6.40 8.18 0.54
N GLY A 83 -6.47 9.37 -0.07
CA GLY A 83 -5.33 10.27 -0.19
C GLY A 83 -4.30 9.93 -1.26
N VAL A 84 -4.19 8.66 -1.68
CA VAL A 84 -3.24 8.23 -2.73
C VAL A 84 -3.80 8.32 -4.15
N TYR A 85 -5.10 8.63 -4.27
CA TYR A 85 -5.76 8.85 -5.55
C TYR A 85 -5.71 10.33 -5.92
N LEU A 86 -4.88 10.63 -6.89
CA LEU A 86 -4.72 11.98 -7.43
C LEU A 86 -5.61 12.08 -8.67
N GLY A 87 -6.33 13.21 -8.81
CA GLY A 87 -7.34 13.38 -9.85
C GLY A 87 -6.84 13.14 -11.28
N GLY A 88 -7.77 12.99 -12.23
CA GLY A 88 -7.44 12.80 -13.66
C GLY A 88 -7.60 11.36 -14.17
N ILE A 89 -7.85 10.39 -13.29
CA ILE A 89 -8.36 9.07 -13.69
C ILE A 89 -9.89 9.07 -13.48
N PRO A 90 -10.70 8.50 -14.37
CA PRO A 90 -12.11 8.29 -14.09
C PRO A 90 -12.25 7.20 -13.02
N TRP A 91 -12.89 7.52 -11.90
CA TRP A 91 -13.02 6.57 -10.77
C TRP A 91 -13.69 5.24 -11.18
N ARG A 92 -14.51 5.25 -12.24
CA ARG A 92 -15.19 4.06 -12.77
C ARG A 92 -14.22 3.09 -13.46
N ASP A 93 -13.08 3.58 -13.94
CA ASP A 93 -12.06 2.80 -14.64
C ASP A 93 -11.02 2.20 -13.69
N LEU A 94 -11.16 2.49 -12.39
CA LEU A 94 -10.40 1.83 -11.33
C LEU A 94 -10.64 0.33 -11.37
N LEU A 95 -9.55 -0.42 -11.48
CA LEU A 95 -9.55 -1.87 -11.50
C LEU A 95 -9.85 -2.40 -10.10
N VAL A 96 -10.94 -3.14 -9.94
CA VAL A 96 -11.24 -3.88 -8.71
C VAL A 96 -11.17 -5.37 -9.00
N ARG A 97 -10.31 -6.08 -8.28
CA ARG A 97 -10.15 -7.53 -8.35
C ARG A 97 -10.84 -8.14 -7.15
N ASP A 98 -11.92 -8.86 -7.41
CA ASP A 98 -12.63 -9.65 -6.41
C ASP A 98 -11.91 -10.99 -6.25
N MET A 99 -11.17 -11.14 -5.15
CA MET A 99 -10.44 -12.35 -4.77
C MET A 99 -11.03 -12.97 -3.49
N ARG A 100 -12.33 -12.78 -3.23
CA ARG A 100 -13.02 -13.34 -2.05
C ARG A 100 -13.15 -14.87 -2.04
N ALA A 101 -12.75 -15.55 -3.11
CA ALA A 101 -12.60 -17.01 -3.16
C ALA A 101 -11.19 -17.49 -2.76
N THR A 102 -10.36 -16.60 -2.20
CA THR A 102 -8.99 -16.90 -1.77
C THR A 102 -8.98 -17.36 -0.31
N HIS A 103 -8.44 -18.56 -0.08
CA HIS A 103 -8.39 -19.19 1.25
C HIS A 103 -6.99 -19.59 1.67
N GLU A 104 -6.01 -19.60 0.75
CA GLU A 104 -4.63 -20.00 1.05
C GLU A 104 -3.62 -18.85 0.97
N ALA A 105 -2.57 -18.93 1.78
CA ALA A 105 -1.50 -17.92 1.81
C ALA A 105 -0.80 -17.77 0.44
N ALA A 106 -0.64 -18.87 -0.31
CA ALA A 106 -0.04 -18.85 -1.64
C ALA A 106 -0.92 -18.11 -2.68
N GLN A 107 -2.24 -18.20 -2.54
CA GLN A 107 -3.20 -17.49 -3.38
C GLN A 107 -3.19 -15.99 -3.06
N VAL A 108 -3.05 -15.60 -1.79
CA VAL A 108 -2.87 -14.19 -1.38
C VAL A 108 -1.57 -13.63 -1.97
N ALA A 109 -0.46 -14.37 -1.88
CA ALA A 109 0.82 -13.98 -2.49
C ALA A 109 0.70 -13.80 -4.01
N THR A 110 0.07 -14.76 -4.69
CA THR A 110 -0.21 -14.70 -6.14
C THR A 110 -1.09 -13.50 -6.48
N GLY A 111 -2.10 -13.21 -5.65
CA GLY A 111 -2.95 -12.04 -5.75
C GLY A 111 -2.15 -10.74 -5.70
N CYS A 112 -1.18 -10.63 -4.79
CA CYS A 112 -0.29 -9.47 -4.67
C CYS A 112 0.63 -9.31 -5.89
N VAL A 113 1.25 -10.40 -6.37
CA VAL A 113 2.12 -10.37 -7.55
C VAL A 113 1.33 -9.97 -8.81
N GLN A 114 0.13 -10.53 -8.99
CA GLN A 114 -0.75 -10.14 -10.10
C GLN A 114 -1.24 -8.69 -9.98
N HIS A 115 -1.44 -8.18 -8.77
CA HIS A 115 -1.78 -6.77 -8.55
C HIS A 115 -0.66 -5.89 -9.12
N LEU A 116 0.60 -6.16 -8.77
CA LEU A 116 1.74 -5.40 -9.27
C LEU A 116 1.83 -5.43 -10.80
N ARG A 117 1.66 -6.61 -11.43
CA ARG A 117 1.68 -6.75 -12.90
C ARG A 117 0.61 -5.88 -13.58
N LEU A 118 -0.61 -5.90 -13.05
CA LEU A 118 -1.73 -5.14 -13.62
C LEU A 118 -1.59 -3.63 -13.38
N SER A 119 -1.04 -3.25 -12.22
CA SER A 119 -0.85 -1.84 -11.85
C SER A 119 0.35 -1.20 -12.52
N ALA A 120 1.44 -1.92 -12.79
CA ALA A 120 2.64 -1.36 -13.43
C ALA A 120 2.37 -0.89 -14.88
N GLY A 121 1.54 -1.62 -15.62
CA GLY A 121 1.20 -1.32 -17.02
C GLY A 121 2.43 -1.21 -17.94
N LYS A 122 2.23 -0.74 -19.18
CA LYS A 122 3.31 -0.34 -20.10
C LYS A 122 3.82 1.07 -19.77
N GLY A 123 4.07 1.39 -18.49
CA GLY A 123 4.53 2.70 -18.01
C GLY A 123 3.47 3.53 -17.30
N ARG A 124 2.23 3.56 -17.80
CA ARG A 124 1.15 4.26 -17.09
C ARG A 124 0.66 3.43 -15.92
N VAL A 125 1.09 3.78 -14.71
CA VAL A 125 0.66 3.13 -13.47
C VAL A 125 -0.85 3.28 -13.33
N ARG A 126 -1.54 2.16 -13.13
CA ARG A 126 -2.99 2.12 -12.98
C ARG A 126 -3.33 1.93 -11.50
N PRO A 127 -4.15 2.82 -10.91
CA PRO A 127 -4.68 2.57 -9.58
C PRO A 127 -5.61 1.36 -9.60
N ALA A 128 -5.44 0.49 -8.62
CA ALA A 128 -6.20 -0.75 -8.51
C ALA A 128 -6.48 -1.09 -7.04
N VAL A 129 -7.50 -1.92 -6.83
CA VAL A 129 -7.80 -2.55 -5.54
C VAL A 129 -7.96 -4.05 -5.76
N THR A 130 -7.33 -4.87 -4.93
CA THR A 130 -7.52 -6.31 -4.84
C THR A 130 -8.10 -6.61 -3.47
N VAL A 131 -9.29 -7.20 -3.44
CA VAL A 131 -10.05 -7.43 -2.22
C VAL A 131 -10.11 -8.94 -1.96
N PHE A 132 -9.57 -9.37 -0.83
CA PHE A 132 -9.58 -10.77 -0.41
C PHE A 132 -10.79 -11.08 0.49
N ALA A 133 -10.98 -12.36 0.81
CA ALA A 133 -12.06 -12.78 1.70
C ALA A 133 -11.85 -12.23 3.12
N PRO A 134 -12.92 -11.92 3.88
CA PRO A 134 -12.80 -11.47 5.27
C PRO A 134 -12.02 -12.43 6.17
N ASP A 135 -12.00 -13.72 5.87
CA ASP A 135 -11.31 -14.80 6.59
C ASP A 135 -10.01 -15.26 5.90
N SER A 136 -9.63 -14.64 4.77
CA SER A 136 -8.41 -15.01 4.04
C SER A 136 -7.12 -14.83 4.88
N PRO A 137 -6.04 -15.57 4.57
CA PRO A 137 -4.74 -15.35 5.18
C PRO A 137 -4.29 -13.89 5.07
N ARG A 138 -3.70 -13.36 6.14
CA ARG A 138 -3.41 -11.93 6.29
C ARG A 138 -2.03 -11.59 5.79
N LEU A 139 -1.93 -10.66 4.84
CA LEU A 139 -0.67 -10.00 4.50
C LEU A 139 -0.26 -9.06 5.65
N ILE A 140 0.87 -9.34 6.28
CA ILE A 140 1.42 -8.56 7.39
C ILE A 140 2.15 -7.31 6.88
N ASN A 141 2.76 -7.37 5.69
CA ASN A 141 3.44 -6.22 5.12
C ASN A 141 2.44 -5.07 4.93
N GLU A 142 2.81 -3.88 5.39
CA GLU A 142 2.05 -2.66 5.12
C GLU A 142 2.03 -2.32 3.62
N GLN A 143 3.08 -2.72 2.90
CA GLN A 143 3.24 -2.52 1.46
C GLN A 143 3.81 -3.76 0.78
N VAL A 144 3.34 -4.03 -0.43
CA VAL A 144 3.73 -5.22 -1.22
C VAL A 144 5.19 -5.14 -1.66
N ILE A 145 5.68 -3.94 -1.97
CA ILE A 145 7.07 -3.69 -2.35
C ILE A 145 7.73 -2.82 -1.29
N ARG A 146 8.71 -3.40 -0.60
CA ARG A 146 9.61 -2.69 0.32
C ARG A 146 11.03 -3.24 0.23
N TYR A 147 11.98 -2.35 0.46
CA TYR A 147 13.39 -2.68 0.52
C TYR A 147 13.82 -3.00 1.95
N ALA A 148 14.70 -3.99 2.07
CA ALA A 148 15.28 -4.38 3.34
C ALA A 148 16.20 -3.29 3.91
N GLY A 149 16.42 -3.36 5.23
CA GLY A 149 17.40 -2.57 5.95
C GLY A 149 18.32 -3.49 6.73
N TYR A 150 19.64 -3.33 6.58
CA TYR A 150 20.63 -4.15 7.26
C TYR A 150 21.55 -3.30 8.12
N ALA A 151 21.56 -3.51 9.43
CA ALA A 151 22.58 -2.93 10.31
C ALA A 151 23.83 -3.82 10.27
N GLN A 152 24.95 -3.29 9.77
CA GLN A 152 26.24 -3.99 9.67
C GLN A 152 27.39 -3.03 9.95
N HIS A 153 28.29 -3.43 10.86
CA HIS A 153 29.52 -2.67 11.19
C HIS A 153 29.28 -1.18 11.52
N GLY A 154 28.20 -0.89 12.27
CA GLY A 154 27.83 0.49 12.63
C GLY A 154 27.21 1.32 11.50
N GLN A 155 27.00 0.73 10.32
CA GLN A 155 26.35 1.35 9.18
C GLN A 155 25.03 0.65 8.85
N ILE A 156 24.13 1.36 8.16
CA ILE A 156 22.89 0.78 7.66
C ILE A 156 22.90 0.77 6.14
N ILE A 157 22.66 -0.41 5.56
CA ILE A 157 22.46 -0.61 4.12
C ILE A 157 20.96 -0.75 3.86
N GLY A 158 20.41 0.07 2.95
CA GLY A 158 18.99 0.05 2.59
C GLY A 158 18.14 0.96 3.46
N ASP A 159 16.85 0.61 3.62
CA ASP A 159 15.88 1.47 4.30
C ASP A 159 15.93 1.28 5.82
N ARG A 160 16.36 2.32 6.56
CA ARG A 160 16.52 2.25 8.02
C ARG A 160 15.21 1.92 8.74
N ARG A 161 14.06 2.32 8.19
CA ARG A 161 12.73 2.01 8.74
C ARG A 161 12.46 0.51 8.82
N HIS A 162 13.07 -0.26 7.92
CA HIS A 162 12.81 -1.70 7.83
C HIS A 162 13.86 -2.56 8.52
N VAL A 163 14.84 -2.01 9.24
CA VAL A 163 15.87 -2.83 9.91
C VAL A 163 15.25 -3.86 10.85
N ALA A 164 14.35 -3.42 11.74
CA ALA A 164 13.70 -4.31 12.70
C ALA A 164 12.85 -5.39 11.99
N PHE A 165 12.08 -4.99 10.97
CA PHE A 165 11.26 -5.91 10.19
C PHE A 165 12.11 -6.92 9.41
N THR A 166 13.21 -6.47 8.81
CA THR A 166 14.19 -7.28 8.07
C THR A 166 14.77 -8.36 8.97
N GLU A 167 15.20 -8.00 10.18
CA GLU A 167 15.72 -8.99 11.14
C GLU A 167 14.64 -10.01 11.58
N THR A 168 13.39 -9.56 11.73
CA THR A 168 12.27 -10.46 12.03
C THR A 168 12.02 -11.46 10.90
N VAL A 169 11.95 -11.02 9.64
CA VAL A 169 11.75 -11.96 8.51
C VAL A 169 12.94 -12.89 8.30
N ARG A 170 14.17 -12.44 8.59
CA ARG A 170 15.36 -13.30 8.59
C ARG A 170 15.26 -14.42 9.62
N ARG A 171 14.82 -14.12 10.85
CA ARG A 171 14.57 -15.13 11.89
C ARG A 171 13.47 -16.12 11.52
N LEU A 172 12.51 -15.70 10.69
CA LEU A 172 11.46 -16.57 10.13
C LEU A 172 11.94 -17.44 8.96
N GLY A 173 13.21 -17.31 8.56
CA GLY A 173 13.84 -18.14 7.53
C GLY A 173 14.06 -17.45 6.19
N TRP A 174 13.74 -16.16 6.05
CA TRP A 174 14.10 -15.43 4.83
C TRP A 174 15.62 -15.31 4.70
N ARG A 175 16.13 -15.69 3.53
CA ARG A 175 17.55 -15.57 3.19
C ARG A 175 17.72 -14.39 2.23
N PRO A 176 18.34 -13.28 2.66
CA PRO A 176 18.65 -12.18 1.75
C PRO A 176 19.66 -12.61 0.69
N PRO A 177 19.79 -11.87 -0.43
CA PRO A 177 20.84 -12.11 -1.41
C PRO A 177 22.24 -12.15 -0.77
N THR A 178 23.14 -12.95 -1.36
CA THR A 178 24.54 -13.06 -0.88
C THR A 178 25.25 -11.72 -0.96
N ALA A 179 25.14 -11.04 -2.10
CA ALA A 179 25.58 -9.66 -2.28
C ALA A 179 24.42 -8.73 -1.89
N ARG A 180 24.44 -8.24 -0.65
CA ARG A 180 23.40 -7.35 -0.13
C ARG A 180 23.47 -5.98 -0.80
N SER A 181 22.31 -5.43 -1.11
CA SER A 181 22.17 -4.09 -1.69
C SER A 181 21.17 -3.24 -0.91
N ALA A 182 21.21 -1.93 -1.16
CA ALA A 182 20.24 -0.99 -0.60
C ALA A 182 18.81 -1.16 -1.15
N TYR A 183 18.62 -2.04 -2.13
CA TYR A 183 17.35 -2.27 -2.86
C TYR A 183 16.97 -3.76 -2.92
N ASP A 184 17.32 -4.50 -1.87
CA ASP A 184 16.92 -5.89 -1.70
C ASP A 184 15.45 -5.99 -1.33
N LEU A 185 14.64 -6.69 -2.13
CA LEU A 185 13.21 -6.82 -1.88
C LEU A 185 12.92 -7.72 -0.67
N LEU A 186 12.12 -7.20 0.25
CA LEU A 186 11.56 -7.99 1.35
C LEU A 186 10.52 -8.99 0.81
N PRO A 187 10.39 -10.18 1.44
CA PRO A 187 9.36 -11.13 1.08
C PRO A 187 7.99 -10.65 1.57
N LEU A 188 6.93 -11.18 0.96
CA LEU A 188 5.58 -11.11 1.51
C LEU A 188 5.51 -12.07 2.72
N VAL A 189 5.07 -11.53 3.85
CA VAL A 189 4.86 -12.22 5.11
C VAL A 189 3.36 -12.41 5.26
N ILE A 190 2.90 -13.64 5.13
CA ILE A 190 1.47 -13.96 5.15
C ILE A 190 1.19 -14.86 6.34
N ARG A 191 0.26 -14.44 7.20
CA ARG A 191 -0.20 -15.20 8.36
C ARG A 191 -1.48 -15.95 8.03
N ASP A 192 -1.40 -17.25 8.19
CA ASP A 192 -2.48 -18.22 8.02
C ASP A 192 -2.92 -18.73 9.41
N SER A 193 -4.22 -18.93 9.61
CA SER A 193 -4.76 -19.41 10.90
C SER A 193 -4.33 -20.83 11.23
N GLU A 194 -4.14 -21.68 10.22
CA GLU A 194 -3.81 -23.09 10.40
C GLU A 194 -2.29 -23.32 10.36
N HIS A 195 -1.62 -22.67 9.42
CA HIS A 195 -0.20 -22.92 9.08
C HIS A 195 0.78 -21.89 9.68
N GLY A 196 0.28 -20.85 10.37
CA GLY A 196 1.11 -19.80 10.94
C GLY A 196 1.68 -18.84 9.89
N VAL A 197 2.92 -18.38 10.06
CA VAL A 197 3.53 -17.38 9.16
C VAL A 197 4.31 -18.07 8.03
N ARG A 198 4.05 -17.65 6.79
CA ARG A 198 4.75 -18.11 5.58
C ARG A 198 5.34 -16.93 4.83
N LEU A 199 6.51 -17.15 4.21
CA LEU A 199 7.25 -16.15 3.46
C LEU A 199 7.19 -16.47 1.97
N PHE A 200 6.89 -15.47 1.14
CA PHE A 200 6.84 -15.59 -0.31
C PHE A 200 7.71 -14.50 -0.96
N GLY A 201 8.65 -14.89 -1.81
CA GLY A 201 9.46 -13.92 -2.55
C GLY A 201 8.62 -13.14 -3.55
N VAL A 202 8.89 -11.83 -3.68
CA VAL A 202 8.32 -11.00 -4.75
C VAL A 202 9.21 -11.16 -5.99
N PRO A 203 8.68 -11.65 -7.13
CA PRO A 203 9.47 -11.80 -8.35
C PRO A 203 10.00 -10.45 -8.86
N ARG A 204 11.27 -10.40 -9.25
CA ARG A 204 11.92 -9.15 -9.71
C ARG A 204 11.31 -8.63 -11.03
N ASP A 205 10.80 -9.51 -11.90
CA ASP A 205 10.16 -9.17 -13.18
C ASP A 205 8.89 -8.34 -13.00
N VAL A 206 8.23 -8.40 -11.84
CA VAL A 206 7.01 -7.62 -11.56
C VAL A 206 7.27 -6.30 -10.85
N VAL A 207 8.52 -6.04 -10.46
CA VAL A 207 8.93 -4.82 -9.78
C VAL A 207 9.71 -3.96 -10.75
N ARG A 208 8.99 -3.02 -11.40
CA ARG A 208 9.64 -1.99 -12.21
C ARG A 208 10.26 -0.94 -11.30
N GLU A 209 11.57 -0.76 -11.40
CA GLU A 209 12.32 0.29 -10.71
C GLU A 209 12.73 1.38 -11.70
N VAL A 210 12.73 2.63 -11.23
CA VAL A 210 13.21 3.80 -11.98
C VAL A 210 14.51 4.27 -11.32
N PRO A 211 15.66 4.15 -12.02
CA PRO A 211 16.90 4.82 -11.62
C PRO A 211 16.69 6.33 -11.61
N LEU A 212 17.28 7.02 -10.64
CA LEU A 212 17.08 8.46 -10.49
C LEU A 212 18.29 9.25 -11.00
N GLU A 213 17.99 10.27 -11.79
CA GLU A 213 18.91 11.28 -12.29
C GLU A 213 18.34 12.69 -12.05
N HIS A 214 19.21 13.70 -12.07
CA HIS A 214 18.79 15.08 -11.83
C HIS A 214 18.99 15.92 -13.10
N PRO A 215 18.00 16.72 -13.52
CA PRO A 215 18.06 17.47 -14.79
C PRO A 215 19.15 18.55 -14.83
N ALA A 216 19.63 19.00 -13.67
CA ALA A 216 20.67 20.04 -13.56
C ALA A 216 21.96 19.58 -12.88
N PHE A 217 21.99 18.37 -12.29
CA PHE A 217 23.11 17.93 -11.46
C PHE A 217 23.63 16.57 -11.94
N PRO A 218 24.62 16.56 -12.86
CA PRO A 218 25.15 15.32 -13.43
C PRO A 218 25.76 14.36 -12.38
N TRP A 219 26.18 14.88 -11.22
CA TRP A 219 26.71 14.05 -10.15
C TRP A 219 25.67 13.13 -9.50
N PHE A 220 24.37 13.43 -9.64
CA PHE A 220 23.30 12.71 -8.97
C PHE A 220 23.23 11.23 -9.36
N VAL A 221 23.49 10.90 -10.63
CA VAL A 221 23.48 9.51 -11.12
C VAL A 221 24.45 8.60 -10.37
N ARG A 222 25.55 9.15 -9.86
CA ARG A 222 26.57 8.40 -9.11
C ARG A 222 26.10 7.96 -7.73
N LEU A 223 25.02 8.55 -7.21
CA LEU A 223 24.39 8.10 -5.96
C LEU A 223 23.69 6.75 -6.13
N GLY A 224 23.42 6.31 -7.37
CA GLY A 224 22.82 5.00 -7.65
C GLY A 224 21.39 4.86 -7.11
N LEU A 225 20.70 5.98 -6.89
CA LEU A 225 19.36 5.99 -6.34
C LEU A 225 18.36 5.37 -7.32
N ARG A 226 17.38 4.65 -6.78
CA ARG A 226 16.27 4.09 -7.56
C ARG A 226 15.04 3.94 -6.69
N TRP A 227 13.88 3.87 -7.32
CA TRP A 227 12.64 3.55 -6.61
C TRP A 227 11.66 2.75 -7.46
N HIS A 228 10.85 1.91 -6.81
CA HIS A 228 9.82 1.12 -7.49
C HIS A 228 8.65 1.99 -7.96
N ALA A 229 8.14 1.70 -9.16
CA ALA A 229 7.11 2.50 -9.82
C ALA A 229 5.72 2.40 -9.14
N VAL A 230 5.39 1.25 -8.54
CA VAL A 230 4.06 0.98 -7.97
C VAL A 230 4.14 0.96 -6.45
N GLY A 231 3.41 1.86 -5.78
CA GLY A 231 3.28 1.92 -4.33
C GLY A 231 2.06 1.17 -3.80
N ALA A 232 2.04 -0.15 -3.90
CA ALA A 232 0.92 -0.95 -3.41
C ALA A 232 0.94 -1.12 -1.88
N ARG A 233 -0.11 -0.64 -1.21
CA ARG A 233 -0.37 -0.70 0.24
C ARG A 233 -1.33 -1.84 0.57
N SER A 234 -1.25 -2.35 1.79
CA SER A 234 -2.11 -3.39 2.37
C SER A 234 -2.81 -2.83 3.59
N GLN A 235 -4.14 -2.77 3.58
CA GLN A 235 -4.97 -2.29 4.69
C GLN A 235 -6.30 -3.04 4.74
N GLN A 236 -7.08 -2.84 5.81
CA GLN A 236 -8.45 -3.36 5.87
C GLN A 236 -9.40 -2.39 5.16
N LEU A 237 -10.12 -2.86 4.15
CA LEU A 237 -11.17 -2.11 3.46
C LEU A 237 -12.50 -2.34 4.18
N SER A 238 -13.10 -1.27 4.71
CA SER A 238 -14.45 -1.27 5.27
C SER A 238 -15.47 -0.86 4.21
N ILE A 239 -16.49 -1.68 3.98
CA ILE A 239 -17.63 -1.37 3.10
C ILE A 239 -18.91 -1.79 3.82
N GLY A 240 -19.80 -0.83 4.11
CA GLY A 240 -21.10 -1.13 4.72
C GLY A 240 -21.01 -1.99 5.99
N GLY A 241 -19.99 -1.76 6.83
CA GLY A 241 -19.74 -2.49 8.07
C GLY A 241 -18.97 -3.82 7.91
N VAL A 242 -18.76 -4.33 6.70
CA VAL A 242 -17.94 -5.53 6.45
C VAL A 242 -16.50 -5.12 6.16
N ARG A 243 -15.54 -5.82 6.78
CA ARG A 243 -14.10 -5.57 6.62
C ARG A 243 -13.46 -6.64 5.74
N TYR A 244 -12.64 -6.20 4.80
CA TYR A 244 -11.91 -7.05 3.86
C TYR A 244 -10.41 -6.72 3.89
N PRO A 245 -9.51 -7.71 3.99
CA PRO A 245 -8.12 -7.49 3.65
C PRO A 245 -8.01 -7.03 2.20
N ALA A 246 -7.29 -5.94 1.95
CA ALA A 246 -7.17 -5.39 0.61
C ALA A 246 -5.76 -4.89 0.32
N VAL A 247 -5.34 -5.08 -0.93
CA VAL A 247 -4.15 -4.47 -1.50
C VAL A 247 -4.59 -3.42 -2.50
N PHE A 248 -4.06 -2.21 -2.40
CA PHE A 248 -4.43 -1.12 -3.30
C PHE A 248 -3.23 -0.24 -3.64
N ASN A 249 -3.29 0.42 -4.79
CA ASN A 249 -2.32 1.44 -5.16
C ASN A 249 -3.01 2.65 -5.79
N GLY A 250 -2.42 3.82 -5.55
CA GLY A 250 -2.64 5.02 -6.34
C GLY A 250 -1.46 5.27 -7.29
N ILE A 251 -1.13 6.55 -7.46
CA ILE A 251 0.15 6.99 -8.04
C ILE A 251 0.94 7.71 -6.94
N TYR A 252 2.28 7.67 -7.04
CA TYR A 252 3.13 8.38 -6.09
C TYR A 252 3.04 9.90 -6.28
N THR A 253 3.23 10.65 -5.20
CA THR A 253 3.73 12.02 -5.28
C THR A 253 5.26 11.98 -5.28
N SER A 254 5.89 13.01 -5.85
CA SER A 254 7.35 13.12 -5.81
C SER A 254 7.89 13.17 -4.39
N SER A 255 7.20 13.86 -3.48
CA SER A 255 7.57 13.99 -2.06
C SER A 255 7.53 12.67 -1.30
N ALA A 256 6.57 11.79 -1.60
CA ALA A 256 6.50 10.47 -0.98
C ALA A 256 7.75 9.60 -1.28
N ILE A 257 8.47 9.90 -2.35
CA ILE A 257 9.71 9.22 -2.73
C ILE A 257 10.92 10.07 -2.33
N GLY A 258 11.04 11.29 -2.86
CA GLY A 258 12.20 12.16 -2.71
C GLY A 258 12.38 12.61 -1.27
N ALA A 259 11.47 13.42 -0.75
CA ALA A 259 11.53 13.92 0.62
C ALA A 259 11.40 12.79 1.68
N GLU A 260 10.33 11.99 1.64
CA GLU A 260 9.95 11.08 2.73
C GLU A 260 10.72 9.76 2.74
N ALA A 261 11.00 9.17 1.57
CA ALA A 261 11.66 7.87 1.51
C ALA A 261 13.18 8.02 1.40
N LEU A 262 13.65 8.88 0.49
CA LEU A 262 15.07 9.05 0.21
C LEU A 262 15.72 10.10 1.11
N GLY A 263 15.04 11.23 1.33
CA GLY A 263 15.56 12.40 2.04
C GLY A 263 15.61 12.25 3.55
N ASP A 264 14.52 11.76 4.15
CA ASP A 264 14.37 11.60 5.60
C ASP A 264 15.46 10.70 6.21
N ASP A 265 16.07 11.18 7.30
CA ASP A 265 17.11 10.47 8.05
C ASP A 265 16.62 9.12 8.61
N ARG A 266 15.32 9.00 8.90
CA ARG A 266 14.67 7.75 9.31
C ARG A 266 14.55 6.76 8.16
N GLY A 267 14.54 7.22 6.92
CA GLY A 267 14.54 6.43 5.68
C GLY A 267 15.97 6.15 5.20
N TYR A 268 16.30 6.60 3.99
CA TYR A 268 17.67 6.47 3.46
C TYR A 268 18.61 7.61 3.89
N GLY A 269 18.09 8.78 4.29
CA GLY A 269 18.87 9.93 4.77
C GLY A 269 19.78 10.56 3.73
N PHE A 270 19.39 10.56 2.45
CA PHE A 270 20.12 11.28 1.41
C PHE A 270 19.96 12.79 1.49
N GLY A 271 19.06 13.33 2.34
CA GLY A 271 18.88 14.77 2.48
C GLY A 271 20.21 15.48 2.76
N ARG A 272 21.01 14.95 3.70
CA ARG A 272 22.32 15.54 4.04
C ARG A 272 23.34 15.43 2.90
N VAL A 273 23.39 14.26 2.25
CA VAL A 273 24.29 14.02 1.10
C VAL A 273 24.01 15.00 -0.05
N ILE A 274 22.73 15.26 -0.31
CA ILE A 274 22.32 16.23 -1.32
C ILE A 274 22.71 17.65 -0.91
N ALA A 275 22.49 18.03 0.36
CA ALA A 275 22.88 19.35 0.87
C ALA A 275 24.39 19.60 0.77
N GLU A 276 25.22 18.61 1.10
CA GLU A 276 26.67 18.68 0.98
C GLU A 276 27.12 18.85 -0.47
N HIS A 277 26.54 18.10 -1.42
CA HIS A 277 26.82 18.28 -2.84
C HIS A 277 26.38 19.64 -3.39
N LEU A 278 25.39 20.27 -2.76
CA LEU A 278 24.93 21.63 -3.09
C LEU A 278 25.73 22.73 -2.38
N GLY A 279 26.65 22.37 -1.48
CA GLY A 279 27.42 23.34 -0.69
C GLY A 279 26.60 24.11 0.34
N LEU A 280 25.51 23.51 0.85
CA LEU A 280 24.65 24.12 1.86
C LEU A 280 25.25 23.95 3.27
N ASP A 281 25.00 24.93 4.14
CA ASP A 281 25.37 24.83 5.55
C ASP A 281 24.42 23.87 6.28
N THR A 282 24.92 22.66 6.58
CA THR A 282 24.13 21.63 7.29
C THR A 282 24.22 21.73 8.81
N ALA A 283 24.99 22.68 9.35
CA ALA A 283 25.12 22.90 10.79
C ALA A 283 24.00 23.81 11.34
N ASP A 284 23.51 24.75 10.53
CA ASP A 284 22.40 25.64 10.89
C ASP A 284 21.07 25.11 10.36
N GLU A 285 20.20 24.66 11.26
CA GLU A 285 18.81 24.27 10.97
C GLU A 285 17.98 25.43 10.40
N GLY A 286 18.29 26.68 10.79
CA GLY A 286 17.59 27.88 10.32
C GLY A 286 17.83 28.21 8.84
N SER A 287 18.85 27.60 8.21
CA SER A 287 19.17 27.77 6.79
C SER A 287 18.17 27.09 5.83
N LEU A 288 17.28 26.25 6.36
CA LEU A 288 16.31 25.46 5.59
C LEU A 288 16.96 24.52 4.55
N TRP A 289 18.16 24.03 4.87
CA TRP A 289 18.91 23.15 3.96
C TRP A 289 18.17 21.84 3.68
N ARG A 290 17.37 21.32 4.64
CA ARG A 290 16.58 20.09 4.46
C ARG A 290 15.48 20.28 3.44
N GLU A 291 14.77 21.40 3.50
CA GLU A 291 13.72 21.77 2.57
C GLU A 291 14.29 21.92 1.17
N ARG A 292 15.47 22.55 1.06
CA ARG A 292 16.17 22.71 -0.22
C ARG A 292 16.62 21.36 -0.80
N ALA A 293 17.25 20.51 0.01
CA ALA A 293 17.68 19.19 -0.41
C ALA A 293 16.51 18.28 -0.81
N ALA A 294 15.42 18.30 -0.03
CA ALA A 294 14.19 17.57 -0.33
C ALA A 294 13.58 18.02 -1.66
N LEU A 295 13.62 19.33 -1.98
CA LEU A 295 13.11 19.85 -3.24
C LEU A 295 13.89 19.33 -4.45
N GLU A 296 15.22 19.28 -4.38
CA GLU A 296 16.03 18.73 -5.48
C GLU A 296 15.87 17.20 -5.61
N LEU A 297 15.66 16.49 -4.50
CA LEU A 297 15.30 15.06 -4.53
C LEU A 297 13.97 14.85 -5.26
N ASP A 298 12.93 15.62 -4.92
CA ASP A 298 11.63 15.53 -5.58
C ASP A 298 11.71 15.88 -7.07
N ARG A 299 12.54 16.86 -7.42
CA ARG A 299 12.81 17.24 -8.81
C ARG A 299 13.49 16.12 -9.59
N ALA A 300 14.48 15.44 -9.00
CA ALA A 300 15.08 14.23 -9.60
C ALA A 300 14.04 13.13 -9.82
N VAL A 301 13.17 12.88 -8.83
CA VAL A 301 12.09 11.89 -8.94
C VAL A 301 11.15 12.23 -10.09
N LEU A 302 10.63 13.47 -10.15
CA LEU A 302 9.73 13.90 -11.21
C LEU A 302 10.35 13.76 -12.60
N HIS A 303 11.60 14.21 -12.75
CA HIS A 303 12.33 14.12 -14.00
C HIS A 303 12.51 12.66 -14.45
N SER A 304 13.01 11.81 -13.56
CA SER A 304 13.34 10.42 -13.87
C SER A 304 12.09 9.58 -14.15
N PHE A 305 11.03 9.75 -13.36
CA PHE A 305 9.75 9.06 -13.59
C PHE A 305 9.11 9.53 -14.90
N GLY A 306 9.14 10.84 -15.19
CA GLY A 306 8.68 11.40 -16.46
C GLY A 306 9.44 10.82 -17.66
N ALA A 307 10.78 10.80 -17.60
CA ALA A 307 11.64 10.24 -18.64
C ALA A 307 11.40 8.73 -18.85
N ALA A 308 11.12 7.99 -17.77
CA ALA A 308 10.76 6.58 -17.82
C ALA A 308 9.30 6.34 -18.29
N GLY A 309 8.49 7.38 -18.51
CA GLY A 309 7.07 7.25 -18.83
C GLY A 309 6.24 6.63 -17.70
N VAL A 310 6.68 6.79 -16.45
CA VAL A 310 6.00 6.32 -15.24
C VAL A 310 5.18 7.45 -14.65
N SER A 311 3.91 7.17 -14.36
CA SER A 311 3.01 8.16 -13.75
C SER A 311 3.46 8.55 -12.35
N ILE A 312 3.67 9.85 -12.14
CA ILE A 312 4.04 10.48 -10.88
C ILE A 312 3.31 11.81 -10.78
N ALA A 313 2.93 12.21 -9.57
CA ALA A 313 2.34 13.51 -9.31
C ALA A 313 3.34 14.46 -8.63
N PRO A 314 3.17 15.78 -8.79
CA PRO A 314 4.00 16.75 -8.08
C PRO A 314 3.81 16.66 -6.56
N ARG A 315 4.80 17.19 -5.83
CA ARG A 315 4.84 17.25 -4.35
C ARG A 315 3.52 17.71 -3.73
N ASP A 316 2.98 18.80 -4.25
CA ASP A 316 1.82 19.49 -3.66
C ASP A 316 0.48 18.98 -4.20
N ALA A 317 0.48 17.85 -4.93
CA ALA A 317 -0.75 17.26 -5.43
C ALA A 317 -1.64 16.83 -4.26
N GLN A 318 -2.73 17.55 -4.07
CA GLN A 318 -3.72 17.24 -3.05
C GLN A 318 -4.67 16.15 -3.54
N PRO A 319 -5.04 15.19 -2.69
CA PRO A 319 -6.14 14.31 -2.99
C PRO A 319 -7.44 15.10 -3.11
N ILE A 320 -8.38 14.58 -3.90
CA ILE A 320 -9.68 15.21 -4.09
C ILE A 320 -10.41 15.26 -2.74
N PRO A 321 -10.81 16.44 -2.22
CA PRO A 321 -11.58 16.54 -0.98
C PRO A 321 -12.89 15.73 -1.08
N GLN A 322 -13.24 15.01 -0.01
CA GLN A 322 -14.48 14.24 0.05
C GLN A 322 -15.21 14.46 1.36
N HIS A 323 -16.54 14.56 1.27
CA HIS A 323 -17.41 14.41 2.43
C HIS A 323 -17.39 12.95 2.86
N THR A 324 -16.85 12.69 4.05
CA THR A 324 -16.88 11.38 4.69
C THR A 324 -18.04 11.34 5.65
N ASP A 325 -19.15 10.75 5.21
CA ASP A 325 -20.21 10.32 6.12
C ASP A 325 -19.73 9.13 6.97
N ARG A 326 -20.40 8.88 8.09
CA ARG A 326 -19.98 7.94 9.14
C ARG A 326 -19.62 6.53 8.64
N TYR A 327 -20.37 5.95 7.69
CA TYR A 327 -20.12 4.60 7.17
C TYR A 327 -19.64 4.58 5.71
N SER A 328 -19.00 5.68 5.28
CA SER A 328 -18.40 5.74 3.95
C SER A 328 -17.34 4.66 3.76
N PRO A 329 -17.32 3.96 2.61
CA PRO A 329 -16.27 3.00 2.31
C PRO A 329 -14.88 3.63 2.45
N THR A 330 -14.00 2.98 3.20
CA THR A 330 -12.68 3.52 3.51
C THR A 330 -11.67 2.40 3.78
N PHE A 331 -10.39 2.71 3.62
CA PHE A 331 -9.32 1.85 4.13
C PHE A 331 -9.00 2.24 5.58
N LEU A 332 -8.85 1.24 6.44
CA LEU A 332 -8.53 1.36 7.84
C LEU A 332 -7.03 1.12 7.99
N GLY A 333 -6.31 2.15 8.42
CA GLY A 333 -4.88 2.12 8.68
C GLY A 333 -4.39 3.42 9.28
#